data_AF-A0A0L8GES1-F1
#
_entry.id   AF-A0A0L8GES1-F1
#
_cell.length_a   1.000
_cell.length_b   1.000
_cell.length_c   1.000
_cell.angle_alpha   90.00
_cell.angle_beta   90.00
_cell.angle_gamma   90.00
#
_symmetry.space_group_name_H-M   'P 1'
#
loop_
_entity.id
_entity.type
_entity.pdbx_description
1 polymer ?
#
loop_
_entity_poly.entity_id
_entity_poly.type
_entity_poly.pdbx_seq_one_letter_code
_entity_poly.pdbx_strand_id
1 'polypeptide(L)'
;TPIVNEDSIEDKNRKCWAETPKDITDVYGEEYFDSFIKSIKTHLKRARSNVSEVVEMMAEAVCIERPKIRYVPYWLANIRANILMLLPSQVKDWIFGLRACKVLPTGSAKIHSAHIHS
;
A
#
# COMPACT_ATOMS: atom_id res chain seq x y z
N THR A 1 -15.29 -8.81 -4.00
CA THR A 1 -14.67 -10.07 -4.47
C THR A 1 -14.23 -10.92 -3.30
N PRO A 2 -14.49 -12.23 -3.30
CA PRO A 2 -13.99 -13.16 -2.29
C PRO A 2 -12.47 -13.42 -2.37
N ILE A 3 -11.77 -12.83 -3.34
CA ILE A 3 -10.32 -13.02 -3.59
C ILE A 3 -9.48 -12.45 -2.45
N VAL A 4 -9.98 -11.43 -1.75
CA VAL A 4 -9.30 -10.78 -0.63
C VAL A 4 -10.22 -10.84 0.58
N ASN A 5 -10.03 -11.85 1.43
CA ASN A 5 -10.68 -11.93 2.74
C ASN A 5 -9.79 -11.28 3.80
N GLU A 6 -10.37 -10.41 4.65
CA GLU A 6 -9.66 -9.67 5.70
C GLU A 6 -8.96 -10.63 6.66
N ASP A 7 -9.67 -11.67 7.11
CA ASP A 7 -9.17 -12.65 8.07
C ASP A 7 -8.03 -13.50 7.45
N SER A 8 -8.19 -13.92 6.19
CA SER A 8 -7.16 -14.70 5.49
C SER A 8 -5.86 -13.92 5.29
N ILE A 9 -5.94 -12.59 5.13
CA ILE A 9 -4.75 -11.75 4.99
C ILE A 9 -4.08 -11.57 6.35
N GLU A 10 -4.84 -11.33 7.42
CA GLU A 10 -4.26 -11.22 8.76
C GLU A 10 -3.53 -12.51 9.15
N ASP A 11 -4.17 -13.68 8.98
CA ASP A 11 -3.58 -14.97 9.32
C ASP A 11 -2.28 -15.24 8.56
N LYS A 12 -2.26 -14.93 7.26
CA LYS A 12 -1.05 -15.05 6.42
C LYS A 12 0.06 -14.13 6.90
N ASN A 13 -0.26 -12.86 7.20
CA ASN A 13 0.73 -11.92 7.69
C ASN A 13 1.27 -12.32 9.07
N ARG A 14 0.41 -12.79 9.98
CA ARG A 14 0.84 -13.30 11.30
C ARG A 14 1.71 -14.53 11.19
N LYS A 15 1.39 -15.44 10.27
CA LYS A 15 2.25 -16.60 9.97
C LYS A 15 3.62 -16.16 9.44
N CYS A 16 3.67 -15.27 8.46
CA CYS A 16 4.94 -14.74 7.94
C CYS A 16 5.74 -14.01 9.02
N TRP A 17 5.07 -13.29 9.92
CA TRP A 17 5.69 -12.63 11.06
C TRP A 17 6.33 -13.64 12.03
N ALA A 18 5.64 -14.73 12.35
CA ALA A 18 6.18 -15.80 13.20
C ALA A 18 7.37 -16.54 12.55
N GLU A 19 7.43 -16.62 11.23
CA GLU A 19 8.53 -17.20 10.46
C GLU A 19 9.71 -16.22 10.28
N THR A 20 9.53 -14.94 10.61
CA THR A 20 10.56 -13.91 10.42
C THR A 20 11.66 -14.06 11.48
N PRO A 21 12.95 -13.92 11.09
CA PRO A 21 14.06 -13.91 12.01
C PRO A 21 13.92 -12.89 13.15
N LYS A 22 14.33 -13.29 14.37
CA LYS A 22 14.14 -12.48 15.59
C LYS A 22 14.87 -11.14 15.56
N ASP A 23 16.00 -11.07 14.87
CA ASP A 23 16.75 -9.84 14.65
C ASP A 23 15.94 -8.77 13.91
N ILE A 24 14.99 -9.17 13.07
CA ILE A 24 14.11 -8.27 12.34
C ILE A 24 12.88 -7.94 13.19
N THR A 25 12.25 -8.93 13.83
CA THR A 25 11.06 -8.70 14.67
C THR A 25 11.37 -7.80 15.87
N ASP A 26 12.57 -7.90 16.44
CA ASP A 26 13.01 -7.06 17.57
C ASP A 26 13.27 -5.61 17.14
N VAL A 27 13.72 -5.39 15.90
CA VAL A 27 13.95 -4.04 15.35
C VAL A 27 12.64 -3.35 15.01
N TYR A 28 11.70 -4.05 14.39
CA TYR A 28 10.42 -3.44 14.05
C TYR A 28 9.48 -3.34 15.27
N GLY A 29 9.47 -4.36 16.12
CA GLY A 29 8.60 -4.47 17.29
C GLY A 29 7.19 -4.96 16.95
N GLU A 30 6.56 -5.65 17.90
CA GLU A 30 5.17 -6.14 17.77
C GLU A 30 4.16 -4.99 17.59
N GLU A 31 4.38 -3.85 18.25
CA GLU A 31 3.49 -2.68 18.14
C GLU A 31 3.45 -2.12 16.70
N TYR A 32 4.58 -2.14 16.01
CA TYR A 32 4.65 -1.75 14.59
C TYR A 32 3.84 -2.71 13.72
N PHE A 33 4.00 -4.01 13.96
CA PHE A 33 3.29 -5.05 13.22
C PHE A 33 1.77 -4.96 13.41
N ASP A 34 1.29 -4.78 14.63
CA ASP A 34 -0.16 -4.62 14.88
C ASP A 34 -0.72 -3.35 14.21
N SER A 35 0.03 -2.25 14.24
CA SER A 35 -0.36 -1.01 13.54
C SER A 35 -0.37 -1.20 12.01
N PHE A 36 0.57 -1.98 11.48
CA PHE A 36 0.61 -2.37 10.06
C PHE A 36 -0.62 -3.20 9.66
N ILE A 37 -0.98 -4.22 10.46
CA ILE A 37 -2.19 -5.03 10.23
C ILE A 37 -3.44 -4.15 10.23
N LYS A 38 -3.56 -3.22 11.20
CA LYS A 38 -4.68 -2.27 11.27
C LYS A 38 -4.75 -1.37 10.04
N SER A 39 -3.60 -0.93 9.53
CA SER A 39 -3.51 -0.14 8.29
C SER A 39 -4.00 -0.95 7.10
N ILE A 40 -3.52 -2.19 6.94
CA ILE A 40 -3.97 -3.11 5.88
C ILE A 40 -5.50 -3.27 5.92
N LYS A 41 -6.07 -3.60 7.08
CA LYS A 41 -7.52 -3.74 7.25
C LYS A 41 -8.28 -2.50 6.80
N THR A 42 -7.77 -1.32 7.15
CA THR A 42 -8.36 -0.04 6.72
C THR A 42 -8.31 0.14 5.20
N HIS A 43 -7.21 -0.27 4.55
CA HIS A 43 -7.08 -0.26 3.10
C HIS A 43 -8.00 -1.28 2.41
N LEU A 44 -8.15 -2.48 2.97
CA LEU A 44 -9.05 -3.51 2.45
C LEU A 44 -10.51 -3.07 2.52
N LYS A 45 -10.93 -2.42 3.61
CA LYS A 45 -12.29 -1.85 3.73
C LYS A 45 -12.59 -0.75 2.70
N ARG A 46 -11.55 -0.07 2.19
CA ARG A 46 -11.67 0.90 1.09
C ARG A 46 -11.70 0.26 -0.29
N ALA A 47 -11.31 -1.01 -0.41
CA ALA A 47 -11.33 -1.71 -1.67
C ALA A 47 -12.78 -1.93 -2.12
N ARG A 48 -13.05 -1.69 -3.41
CA ARG A 48 -14.38 -1.88 -3.96
C ARG A 48 -14.59 -3.35 -4.33
N SER A 49 -15.82 -3.81 -4.18
CA SER A 49 -16.20 -5.20 -4.48
C SER A 49 -16.39 -5.46 -5.97
N ASN A 50 -16.63 -4.42 -6.78
CA ASN A 50 -16.90 -4.52 -8.20
C ASN A 50 -15.60 -4.63 -9.02
N VAL A 51 -15.45 -5.74 -9.74
CA VAL A 51 -14.30 -6.01 -10.63
C VAL A 51 -14.63 -5.67 -12.08
N SER A 52 -15.90 -5.47 -12.43
CA SER A 52 -16.32 -5.21 -13.81
C SER A 52 -15.60 -4.00 -14.40
N GLU A 53 -15.42 -2.94 -13.60
CA GLU A 53 -14.69 -1.71 -13.98
C GLU A 53 -13.25 -2.00 -14.43
N VAL A 54 -12.58 -2.99 -13.82
CA VAL A 54 -11.21 -3.38 -14.20
C VAL A 54 -11.24 -4.17 -15.50
N VAL A 55 -12.19 -5.11 -15.62
CA VAL A 55 -12.31 -6.01 -16.78
C VAL A 55 -12.71 -5.23 -18.04
N GLU A 56 -13.70 -4.35 -17.93
CA GLU A 56 -14.14 -3.47 -19.01
C GLU A 56 -13.00 -2.60 -19.51
N MET A 57 -12.21 -2.03 -18.59
CA MET A 57 -11.06 -1.20 -18.94
C MET A 57 -9.90 -2.00 -19.57
N MET A 58 -9.69 -3.24 -19.13
CA MET A 58 -8.74 -4.15 -19.78
C MET A 58 -9.20 -4.51 -21.20
N ALA A 59 -10.49 -4.79 -21.40
CA ALA A 59 -11.05 -5.06 -22.72
C ALA A 59 -10.91 -3.83 -23.63
N GLU A 60 -11.22 -2.64 -23.13
CA GLU A 60 -11.02 -1.37 -23.84
C GLU A 60 -9.55 -1.18 -24.24
N ALA A 61 -8.61 -1.43 -23.32
CA ALA A 61 -7.18 -1.26 -23.58
C ALA A 61 -6.64 -2.17 -24.69
N VAL A 62 -7.20 -3.37 -24.84
CA VAL A 62 -6.79 -4.34 -25.88
C VAL A 62 -7.48 -4.06 -27.22
N CYS A 63 -8.72 -3.57 -27.21
CA CYS A 63 -9.52 -3.38 -28.41
C CYS A 63 -9.33 -2.02 -29.10
N ILE A 64 -8.78 -1.01 -28.40
CA ILE A 64 -8.59 0.33 -28.96
C ILE A 64 -7.31 0.41 -29.81
N GLU A 65 -7.41 1.03 -30.99
CA GLU A 65 -6.30 1.24 -31.94
C GLU A 65 -5.16 2.13 -31.37
N ARG A 66 -5.49 3.07 -30.46
CA ARG A 66 -4.55 3.96 -29.77
C ARG A 66 -4.64 3.83 -28.25
N PRO A 67 -3.95 2.87 -27.63
CA PRO A 67 -4.03 2.64 -26.19
C PRO A 67 -3.45 3.81 -25.38
N LYS A 68 -4.02 4.06 -24.20
CA LYS A 68 -3.49 5.05 -23.24
C LYS A 68 -2.32 4.44 -22.45
N ILE A 69 -1.35 5.28 -22.07
CA ILE A 69 -0.21 4.86 -21.23
C ILE A 69 -0.66 4.41 -19.83
N ARG A 70 -1.78 4.95 -19.33
CA ARG A 70 -2.33 4.61 -18.01
C ARG A 70 -3.84 4.50 -18.05
N TYR A 71 -4.34 3.36 -17.60
CA TYR A 71 -5.75 3.08 -17.41
C TYR A 71 -6.03 3.03 -15.89
N VAL A 72 -7.01 3.82 -15.43
CA VAL A 72 -7.40 3.89 -14.02
C VAL A 72 -8.89 3.56 -13.91
N PRO A 73 -9.25 2.34 -13.45
CA PRO A 73 -10.63 1.84 -13.42
C PRO A 73 -11.61 2.77 -12.69
N TYR A 74 -11.10 3.49 -11.68
CA TYR A 74 -11.91 4.36 -10.86
C TYR A 74 -11.72 5.82 -11.22
N TRP A 75 -12.75 6.44 -11.81
CA TRP A 75 -12.69 7.84 -12.23
C TRP A 75 -12.39 8.81 -11.07
N LEU A 76 -12.92 8.55 -9.86
CA LEU A 76 -12.65 9.40 -8.70
C LEU A 76 -11.20 9.26 -8.21
N ALA A 77 -10.52 8.14 -8.50
CA ALA A 77 -9.08 8.04 -8.27
C ALA A 77 -8.31 9.00 -9.19
N ASN A 78 -8.77 9.22 -10.43
CA ASN A 78 -8.20 10.26 -11.30
C ASN A 78 -8.46 11.65 -10.74
N ILE A 79 -9.68 11.96 -10.26
CA ILE A 79 -9.96 13.26 -9.63
C ILE A 79 -9.05 13.48 -8.43
N ARG A 80 -8.94 12.49 -7.53
CA ARG A 80 -8.06 12.56 -6.36
C ARG A 80 -6.60 12.77 -6.76
N ALA A 81 -6.13 12.08 -7.79
CA ALA A 81 -4.76 12.22 -8.28
C ALA A 81 -4.50 13.60 -8.88
N ASN A 82 -5.44 14.12 -9.69
CA ASN A 82 -5.35 15.46 -10.26
C ASN A 82 -5.35 16.54 -9.19
N ILE A 83 -6.23 16.43 -8.18
CA ILE A 83 -6.22 17.33 -7.02
C ILE A 83 -4.84 17.29 -6.37
N LEU A 84 -4.33 16.10 -6.02
CA LEU A 84 -3.01 15.97 -5.38
C LEU A 84 -1.86 16.51 -6.24
N MET A 85 -1.94 16.41 -7.57
CA MET A 85 -0.93 16.96 -8.47
C MET A 85 -0.91 18.49 -8.47
N LEU A 86 -2.07 19.13 -8.32
CA LEU A 86 -2.19 20.59 -8.28
C LEU A 86 -1.78 21.20 -6.92
N LEU A 87 -1.75 20.40 -5.86
CA LEU A 87 -1.36 20.87 -4.53
C LEU A 87 0.16 21.17 -4.44
N PRO A 88 0.60 22.13 -3.59
CA PRO A 88 2.01 22.31 -3.24
C PRO A 88 2.60 21.07 -2.56
N SER A 89 3.92 20.86 -2.68
CA SER A 89 4.63 19.72 -2.07
C SER A 89 4.40 19.63 -0.56
N GLN A 90 4.46 20.75 0.15
CA GLN A 90 4.25 20.81 1.60
C GLN A 90 2.86 20.30 2.02
N VAL A 91 1.82 20.64 1.26
CA VAL A 91 0.45 20.21 1.55
C VAL A 91 0.28 18.73 1.21
N LYS A 92 0.88 18.26 0.10
CA LYS A 92 0.93 16.83 -0.22
C LYS A 92 1.56 16.04 0.92
N ASP A 93 2.73 16.45 1.39
CA ASP A 93 3.46 15.75 2.46
C ASP A 93 2.67 15.73 3.76
N TRP A 94 1.99 16.84 4.10
CA TRP A 94 1.07 16.89 5.23
C TRP A 94 -0.10 15.90 5.08
N ILE A 95 -0.74 15.85 3.90
CA ILE A 95 -1.83 14.92 3.60
C ILE A 95 -1.35 13.45 3.67
N PHE A 96 -0.14 13.16 3.20
CA PHE A 96 0.44 11.81 3.28
C PHE A 96 0.81 11.44 4.71
N GLY A 97 1.38 12.38 5.47
CA GLY A 97 1.74 12.18 6.89
C GLY A 97 0.54 11.89 7.79
N LEU A 98 -0.64 12.45 7.49
CA LEU A 98 -1.88 12.13 8.20
C LEU A 98 -2.33 10.67 8.05
N ARG A 99 -1.94 10.00 6.95
CA ARG A 99 -2.38 8.63 6.63
C ARG A 99 -1.29 7.59 6.86
N ALA A 100 -0.06 8.01 7.16
CA ALA A 100 1.05 7.12 7.42
C ALA A 100 0.87 6.40 8.78
N CYS A 101 1.40 5.17 8.85
CA CYS A 101 1.57 4.48 10.11
C CYS A 101 2.54 5.30 10.97
N LYS A 102 2.08 5.78 12.14
CA LYS A 102 2.87 6.66 13.02
C LYS A 102 3.80 5.90 13.96
N VAL A 103 3.66 4.58 14.03
CA VAL A 103 4.52 3.73 14.85
C VAL A 103 5.84 3.58 14.10
N LEU A 104 6.92 4.07 14.70
CA LEU A 104 8.27 3.89 14.18
C LEU A 104 8.80 2.52 14.63
N PRO A 105 9.69 1.89 13.86
CA PRO A 105 10.38 0.69 14.32
C PRO A 105 11.12 0.99 15.64
N THR A 106 11.00 0.09 16.61
CA THR A 106 11.54 0.24 17.96
C THR A 106 13.08 0.26 17.99
N GLY A 107 13.71 -0.44 17.05
CA GLY A 107 15.16 -0.51 16.89
C GLY A 107 15.68 0.47 15.85
N SER A 108 16.81 1.12 16.16
CA SER A 108 17.61 1.80 15.15
C SER A 108 18.20 0.72 14.24
N ALA A 109 17.68 0.62 13.01
CA ALA A 109 18.25 -0.26 12.01
C ALA A 109 19.74 0.05 11.89
N LYS A 110 20.61 -0.91 12.26
CA LYS A 110 22.02 -0.85 11.90
C LYS A 110 22.06 -1.05 10.39
N ILE A 111 21.89 0.03 9.64
CA ILE A 111 22.12 0.05 8.19
C ILE A 111 23.56 -0.43 8.02
N HIS A 112 23.75 -1.65 7.53
CA HIS A 112 25.07 -2.09 7.09
C HIS A 112 25.47 -1.13 5.97
N SER A 113 26.34 -0.17 6.29
CA SER A 113 26.91 0.82 5.40
C SER A 113 27.88 0.21 4.37
N ALA A 114 27.69 -1.05 4.00
CA ALA A 114 28.49 -1.79 3.04
C ALA A 114 27.86 -1.67 1.66
N HIS A 115 28.02 -0.52 1.00
CA HIS A 115 28.14 -0.36 -0.46
C HIS A 115 28.11 1.12 -0.85
N ILE A 116 29.09 1.89 -0.38
CA ILE A 116 29.51 3.11 -1.07
C ILE A 116 31.04 3.11 -1.02
N HIS A 117 31.66 2.38 -1.95
CA HIS A 117 33.01 2.64 -2.48
C HIS A 117 33.28 1.62 -3.60
N SER A 118 33.12 2.10 -4.83
CA SER A 118 33.79 1.63 -6.06
C SER A 118 33.71 2.78 -7.04
#